data_AF-A0A9E2Y140-F1
#
_entry.id   AF-A0A9E2Y140-F1
#
_cell.length_a   1.000
_cell.length_b   1.000
_cell.length_c   1.000
_cell.angle_alpha   90.00
_cell.angle_beta   90.00
_cell.angle_gamma   90.00
#
_symmetry.space_group_name_H-M   'P 1'
#
loop_
_entity.id
_entity.type
_entity.pdbx_description
1 polymer ?
#
loop_
_entity_poly.entity_id
_entity_poly.type
_entity_poly.pdbx_seq_one_letter_code
_entity_poly.pdbx_strand_id
1 'polypeptide(L)'
;MSRDQASGGGVEEPEAISESEAETIEERSRLPAPLIYEIVRRMGEEEMERPATSLWWSGVAAGLSISFSLLAQAILRAHLPDTPWRPLLTSLGYPVGFLIVVLARQQLFTENTITPVLPLAANFTAANFVKLVRLWTIVFAANLTGTAAAAVFCTLPPVLAPELRDIMIDISRQILETSWIDSFFRAISAGFLIAAMVWLIPSAEAA
;
A
#
# COMPACT_ATOMS: atom_id res chain seq x y z
N MET A 1 56.24 7.72 -51.75
CA MET A 1 54.89 8.30 -52.00
C MET A 1 53.94 7.12 -52.21
N SER A 2 52.75 6.99 -51.64
CA SER A 2 51.99 7.72 -50.61
C SER A 2 50.71 6.89 -50.39
N ARG A 3 50.28 6.64 -49.13
CA ARG A 3 48.92 6.26 -48.63
C ARG A 3 48.31 4.94 -49.20
N ASP A 4 47.70 4.04 -48.41
CA ASP A 4 46.53 4.23 -47.53
C ASP A 4 46.51 3.35 -46.27
N GLN A 5 45.93 3.93 -45.20
CA GLN A 5 45.45 3.29 -43.97
C GLN A 5 43.96 3.00 -44.06
N ALA A 6 43.50 1.90 -43.47
CA ALA A 6 42.27 1.79 -42.66
C ALA A 6 42.22 0.35 -42.10
N SER A 7 42.58 0.09 -40.84
CA SER A 7 41.74 0.21 -39.64
C SER A 7 40.35 -0.41 -39.81
N GLY A 8 40.25 -1.71 -39.55
CA GLY A 8 38.98 -2.39 -39.26
C GLY A 8 38.96 -2.72 -37.77
N GLY A 9 38.39 -1.82 -36.97
CA GLY A 9 38.06 -2.11 -35.57
C GLY A 9 36.95 -3.16 -35.53
N GLY A 10 37.30 -4.38 -35.11
CA GLY A 10 36.30 -5.37 -34.72
C GLY A 10 35.60 -4.86 -33.48
N VAL A 11 34.32 -4.51 -33.63
CA VAL A 11 33.42 -4.33 -32.50
C VAL A 11 33.22 -5.72 -31.92
N GLU A 12 33.81 -6.00 -30.76
CA GLU A 12 33.47 -7.17 -29.96
C GLU A 12 31.97 -7.08 -29.64
N GLU A 13 31.19 -7.99 -30.21
CA GLU A 13 29.80 -8.20 -29.81
C GLU A 13 29.78 -8.54 -28.32
N PRO A 14 28.85 -7.98 -27.53
CA PRO A 14 28.75 -8.34 -26.12
C PRO A 14 28.45 -9.84 -26.03
N GLU A 15 29.34 -10.60 -25.37
CA GLU A 15 29.16 -12.03 -25.07
C GLU A 15 27.76 -12.24 -24.50
N ALA A 16 26.96 -13.07 -25.18
CA ALA A 16 25.63 -13.45 -24.73
C ALA A 16 25.77 -14.20 -23.41
N ILE A 17 25.27 -13.58 -22.33
CA ILE A 17 25.25 -14.15 -20.98
C ILE A 17 24.59 -15.53 -21.07
N SER A 18 25.30 -16.58 -20.66
CA SER A 18 24.75 -17.94 -20.68
C SER A 18 23.56 -18.05 -19.72
N GLU A 19 22.56 -18.90 -20.02
CA GLU A 19 21.38 -19.07 -19.16
C GLU A 19 21.75 -19.41 -17.70
N SER A 20 22.85 -20.14 -17.47
CA SER A 20 23.32 -20.44 -16.11
C SER A 20 23.98 -19.24 -15.41
N GLU A 21 24.61 -18.34 -16.17
CA GLU A 21 25.18 -17.10 -15.65
C GLU A 21 24.08 -16.06 -15.40
N ALA A 22 23.03 -16.04 -16.24
CA ALA A 22 21.81 -15.29 -16.00
C ALA A 22 21.07 -15.79 -14.74
N GLU A 23 20.89 -17.12 -14.57
CA GLU A 23 20.34 -17.70 -13.34
C GLU A 23 21.21 -17.41 -12.11
N THR A 24 22.54 -17.44 -12.25
CA THR A 24 23.47 -17.12 -11.15
C THR A 24 23.44 -15.63 -10.78
N ILE A 25 23.22 -14.75 -11.75
CA ILE A 25 22.99 -13.31 -11.52
C ILE A 25 21.62 -13.11 -10.87
N GLU A 26 20.58 -13.80 -11.32
CA GLU A 26 19.21 -13.72 -10.80
C GLU A 26 19.10 -14.26 -9.35
N GLU A 27 19.78 -15.36 -9.02
CA GLU A 27 19.92 -15.86 -7.65
C GLU A 27 20.67 -14.90 -6.72
N ARG A 28 21.64 -14.15 -7.26
CA ARG A 28 22.35 -13.08 -6.53
C ARG A 28 21.61 -11.73 -6.52
N SER A 29 20.56 -11.58 -7.32
CA SER A 29 19.75 -10.35 -7.43
C SER A 29 18.64 -10.27 -6.40
N ARG A 30 18.31 -11.38 -5.72
CA ARG A 30 17.37 -11.35 -4.58
C ARG A 30 18.05 -10.68 -3.38
N LEU A 31 17.55 -9.50 -3.00
CA LEU A 31 18.02 -8.76 -1.84
C LEU A 31 18.07 -9.68 -0.60
N PRO A 32 19.22 -9.82 0.08
CA PRO A 32 19.30 -10.61 1.31
C PRO A 32 18.33 -10.09 2.36
N ALA A 33 17.71 -10.99 3.15
CA ALA A 33 16.74 -10.60 4.19
C ALA A 33 17.25 -9.52 5.17
N PRO A 34 18.54 -9.51 5.61
CA PRO A 34 19.07 -8.42 6.43
C PRO A 34 19.09 -7.06 5.72
N LEU A 35 19.26 -7.05 4.40
CA LEU A 35 19.23 -5.81 3.62
C LEU A 35 17.80 -5.29 3.47
N ILE A 36 16.82 -6.15 3.22
CA ILE A 36 15.39 -5.77 3.21
C ILE A 36 15.00 -5.18 4.57
N TYR A 37 15.40 -5.84 5.66
CA TYR A 37 15.19 -5.32 7.02
C TYR A 37 15.75 -3.91 7.18
N GLU A 38 17.00 -3.67 6.77
CA GLU A 38 17.65 -2.37 6.94
C GLU A 38 16.99 -1.28 6.09
N ILE A 39 16.55 -1.60 4.87
CA ILE A 39 15.77 -0.70 4.01
C ILE A 39 14.46 -0.31 4.70
N VAL A 40 13.67 -1.30 5.15
CA VAL A 40 12.38 -1.05 5.82
C VAL A 40 12.57 -0.29 7.13
N ARG A 41 13.60 -0.62 7.92
CA ARG A 41 13.96 0.10 9.15
C ARG A 41 14.25 1.57 8.84
N ARG A 42 15.08 1.86 7.83
CA ARG A 42 15.41 3.23 7.46
C ARG A 42 14.21 4.03 6.95
N MET A 43 13.34 3.42 6.13
CA MET A 43 12.06 4.03 5.74
C MET A 43 11.21 4.40 6.96
N GLY A 44 11.20 3.54 7.99
CA GLY A 44 10.55 3.82 9.26
C GLY A 44 11.10 5.01 10.02
N GLU A 45 12.42 5.20 10.01
CA GLU A 45 13.06 6.38 10.62
C GLU A 45 12.62 7.66 9.92
N GLU A 46 12.63 7.65 8.58
CA GLU A 46 12.20 8.79 7.76
C GLU A 46 10.73 9.16 8.02
N GLU A 47 9.83 8.17 8.09
CA GLU A 47 8.41 8.43 8.39
C GLU A 47 8.20 8.93 9.83
N MET A 48 8.92 8.39 10.81
CA MET A 48 8.84 8.88 12.20
C MET A 48 9.28 10.34 12.35
N GLU A 49 10.18 10.82 11.50
CA GLU A 49 10.69 12.19 11.47
C GLU A 49 9.85 13.14 10.61
N ARG A 50 8.90 12.60 9.84
CA ARG A 50 8.08 13.38 8.92
C ARG A 50 7.28 14.47 9.64
N PRO A 51 7.24 15.71 9.09
CA PRO A 51 6.50 16.81 9.70
C PRO A 51 5.02 16.49 9.89
N ALA A 52 4.45 16.92 11.02
CA ALA A 52 3.05 16.65 11.38
C ALA A 52 2.04 17.11 10.31
N THR A 53 2.28 18.25 9.68
CA THR A 53 1.44 18.79 8.60
C THR A 53 1.48 17.92 7.34
N SER A 54 2.65 17.37 7.01
CA SER A 54 2.82 16.45 5.88
C SER A 54 2.07 15.14 6.13
N LEU A 55 2.23 14.56 7.33
CA LEU A 55 1.49 13.37 7.76
C LEU A 55 -0.02 13.60 7.72
N TRP A 56 -0.48 14.74 8.23
CA TRP A 56 -1.91 15.09 8.26
C TRP A 56 -2.51 15.14 6.87
N TRP A 57 -1.96 15.96 5.96
CA TRP A 57 -2.56 16.10 4.63
C TRP A 57 -2.42 14.85 3.77
N SER A 58 -1.32 14.13 3.90
CA SER A 58 -1.17 12.82 3.24
C SER A 58 -2.17 11.80 3.78
N GLY A 59 -2.44 11.82 5.09
CA GLY A 59 -3.41 10.94 5.73
C GLY A 59 -4.86 11.28 5.39
N VAL A 60 -5.20 12.56 5.26
CA VAL A 60 -6.53 12.97 4.78
C VAL A 60 -6.74 12.50 3.35
N ALA A 61 -5.73 12.66 2.49
CA ALA A 61 -5.77 12.14 1.12
C ALA A 61 -5.95 10.61 1.09
N ALA A 62 -5.23 9.87 1.94
CA ALA A 62 -5.39 8.42 2.07
C ALA A 62 -6.82 8.03 2.48
N GLY A 63 -7.43 8.75 3.43
CA GLY A 63 -8.82 8.52 3.85
C GLY A 63 -9.83 8.77 2.74
N LEU A 64 -9.61 9.80 1.90
CA LEU A 64 -10.43 10.03 0.71
C LEU A 64 -10.25 8.88 -0.30
N SER A 65 -9.00 8.50 -0.59
CA SER A 65 -8.67 7.45 -1.56
C SER A 65 -9.20 6.08 -1.16
N ILE A 66 -9.10 5.68 0.11
CA ILE A 66 -9.57 4.37 0.57
C ILE A 66 -11.10 4.25 0.45
N SER A 67 -11.83 5.36 0.45
CA SER A 67 -13.29 5.36 0.23
C SER A 67 -13.68 4.87 -1.17
N PHE A 68 -12.77 4.95 -2.16
CA PHE A 68 -12.98 4.36 -3.48
C PHE A 68 -13.07 2.83 -3.46
N SER A 69 -12.53 2.16 -2.44
CA SER A 69 -12.71 0.71 -2.25
C SER A 69 -14.19 0.36 -2.09
N LEU A 70 -14.91 1.08 -1.21
CA LEU A 70 -16.34 0.87 -1.02
C LEU A 70 -17.15 1.24 -2.26
N LEU A 71 -16.80 2.34 -2.92
CA LEU A 71 -17.45 2.77 -4.16
C LEU A 71 -17.29 1.72 -5.28
N ALA A 72 -16.08 1.20 -5.47
CA ALA A 72 -15.79 0.18 -6.48
C ALA A 72 -16.56 -1.12 -6.19
N GLN A 73 -16.59 -1.57 -4.93
CA GLN A 73 -17.41 -2.72 -4.53
C GLN A 73 -18.90 -2.47 -4.82
N ALA A 74 -19.42 -1.29 -4.51
CA ALA A 74 -20.82 -0.96 -4.75
C ALA A 74 -21.16 -0.93 -6.25
N ILE A 75 -20.28 -0.37 -7.09
CA ILE A 75 -20.43 -0.37 -8.55
C ILE A 75 -20.46 -1.81 -9.09
N LEU A 76 -19.55 -2.67 -8.65
CA LEU A 76 -19.52 -4.08 -9.04
C LEU A 76 -20.80 -4.79 -8.60
N ARG A 77 -21.22 -4.62 -7.34
CA ARG A 77 -22.44 -5.23 -6.81
C ARG A 77 -23.71 -4.75 -7.54
N ALA A 78 -23.74 -3.51 -7.99
CA ALA A 78 -24.86 -2.93 -8.74
C ALA A 78 -25.00 -3.51 -10.16
N HIS A 79 -23.89 -3.87 -10.81
CA HIS A 79 -23.88 -4.30 -12.22
C HIS A 79 -23.75 -5.81 -12.39
N LEU A 80 -23.40 -6.54 -11.33
CA LEU A 80 -23.32 -7.99 -11.37
C LEU A 80 -24.67 -8.64 -11.04
N PRO A 81 -25.04 -9.73 -11.74
CA PRO A 81 -26.28 -10.44 -11.47
C PRO A 81 -26.26 -11.06 -10.06
N ASP A 82 -27.44 -11.21 -9.47
CA ASP A 82 -27.58 -11.83 -8.14
C ASP A 82 -27.33 -13.34 -8.21
N THR A 83 -26.07 -13.72 -8.10
CA THR A 83 -25.58 -15.10 -8.22
C THR A 83 -24.65 -15.46 -7.07
N PRO A 84 -24.46 -16.75 -6.75
CA PRO A 84 -23.59 -17.19 -5.65
C PRO A 84 -22.13 -16.74 -5.78
N TRP A 85 -21.64 -16.53 -7.00
CA TRP A 85 -20.26 -16.09 -7.26
C TRP A 85 -20.09 -14.56 -7.23
N ARG A 86 -21.17 -13.78 -7.20
CA ARG A 86 -21.13 -12.31 -7.17
C ARG A 86 -20.20 -11.75 -6.07
N PRO A 87 -20.19 -12.28 -4.83
CA PRO A 87 -19.30 -11.78 -3.78
C PRO A 87 -17.82 -11.88 -4.12
N LEU A 88 -17.40 -12.88 -4.90
CA LEU A 88 -16.00 -13.05 -5.31
C LEU A 88 -15.54 -11.88 -6.17
N LEU A 89 -16.33 -11.54 -7.21
CA LEU A 89 -16.02 -10.40 -8.06
C LEU A 89 -16.22 -9.07 -7.34
N THR A 90 -17.26 -8.94 -6.51
CA THR A 90 -17.48 -7.73 -5.70
C THR A 90 -16.28 -7.44 -4.80
N SER A 91 -15.67 -8.48 -4.21
CA SER A 91 -14.50 -8.34 -3.34
C SER A 91 -13.26 -7.81 -4.07
N LEU A 92 -13.16 -7.98 -5.40
CA LEU A 92 -12.11 -7.37 -6.23
C LEU A 92 -12.22 -5.85 -6.32
N GLY A 93 -13.33 -5.25 -5.87
CA GLY A 93 -13.43 -3.80 -5.70
C GLY A 93 -12.64 -3.28 -4.49
N TYR A 94 -12.39 -4.12 -3.47
CA TYR A 94 -11.69 -3.70 -2.25
C TYR A 94 -10.29 -3.11 -2.52
N PRO A 95 -9.44 -3.74 -3.36
CA PRO A 95 -8.08 -3.23 -3.57
C PRO A 95 -8.04 -1.90 -4.31
N VAL A 96 -9.11 -1.43 -4.96
CA VAL A 96 -9.07 -0.21 -5.79
C VAL A 96 -8.60 1.02 -5.00
N GLY A 97 -9.26 1.34 -3.88
CA GLY A 97 -8.85 2.46 -3.03
C GLY A 97 -7.47 2.25 -2.41
N PHE A 98 -7.15 1.00 -2.07
CA PHE A 98 -5.85 0.65 -1.51
C PHE A 98 -4.69 0.83 -2.51
N LEU A 99 -4.89 0.43 -3.77
CA LEU A 99 -3.93 0.67 -4.85
C LEU A 99 -3.71 2.16 -5.10
N ILE A 100 -4.78 2.97 -5.05
CA ILE A 100 -4.65 4.43 -5.16
C ILE A 100 -3.75 4.96 -4.04
N VAL A 101 -3.98 4.53 -2.79
CA VAL A 101 -3.16 4.93 -1.62
C VAL A 101 -1.69 4.57 -1.83
N VAL A 102 -1.40 3.31 -2.15
CA VAL A 102 -0.03 2.80 -2.27
C VAL A 102 0.70 3.45 -3.44
N LEU A 103 0.08 3.49 -4.63
CA LEU A 103 0.68 4.08 -5.82
C LEU A 103 0.90 5.60 -5.67
N ALA A 104 0.01 6.28 -4.95
CA ALA A 104 0.17 7.71 -4.65
C ALA A 104 1.06 7.98 -3.43
N ARG A 105 1.62 6.95 -2.78
CA ARG A 105 2.47 7.05 -1.58
C ARG A 105 1.81 7.85 -0.45
N GLN A 106 0.52 7.61 -0.24
CA GLN A 106 -0.28 8.29 0.77
C GLN A 106 -0.14 7.61 2.13
N GLN A 107 -0.35 8.37 3.21
CA GLN A 107 -0.18 7.86 4.57
C GLN A 107 -1.44 7.14 5.07
N LEU A 108 -1.46 5.81 4.96
CA LEU A 108 -2.50 4.99 5.54
C LEU A 108 -2.06 4.38 6.87
N PHE A 109 -2.93 4.44 7.87
CA PHE A 109 -2.63 4.00 9.22
C PHE A 109 -2.23 2.52 9.29
N THR A 110 -2.94 1.65 8.56
CA THR A 110 -2.69 0.21 8.55
C THR A 110 -1.35 -0.17 7.91
N GLU A 111 -0.82 0.68 7.03
CA GLU A 111 0.50 0.50 6.39
C GLU A 111 1.63 0.92 7.33
N ASN A 112 1.39 1.92 8.18
CA ASN A 112 2.35 2.45 9.14
C ASN A 112 2.45 1.59 10.43
N THR A 113 2.51 0.27 10.29
CA THR A 113 2.64 -0.66 11.41
C THR A 113 4.10 -1.11 11.55
N ILE A 114 4.53 -2.09 10.75
CA ILE A 114 5.86 -2.69 10.88
C ILE A 114 6.98 -1.67 10.61
N THR A 115 6.82 -0.83 9.59
CA THR A 115 7.84 0.13 9.14
C THR A 115 8.32 1.05 10.27
N PRO A 116 7.48 1.83 10.98
CA PRO A 116 7.93 2.66 12.10
C PRO A 116 8.17 1.89 13.41
N VAL A 117 7.65 0.65 13.55
CA VAL A 117 7.93 -0.20 14.72
C VAL A 117 9.35 -0.78 14.68
N LEU A 118 9.90 -1.07 13.50
CA LEU A 118 11.27 -1.60 13.36
C LEU A 118 12.35 -0.67 13.96
N PRO A 119 12.37 0.64 13.67
CA PRO A 119 13.27 1.60 14.32
C PRO A 119 13.14 1.63 15.84
N LEU A 120 11.90 1.59 16.36
CA LEU A 120 11.66 1.55 17.81
C LEU A 120 12.23 0.27 18.42
N ALA A 121 12.03 -0.88 17.78
CA ALA A 121 12.56 -2.15 18.23
C ALA A 121 14.10 -2.19 18.17
N ALA A 122 14.71 -1.56 17.15
CA ALA A 122 16.15 -1.46 17.01
C ALA A 122 16.79 -0.53 18.06
N ASN A 123 16.11 0.57 18.41
CA ASN A 123 16.57 1.51 19.43
C ASN A 123 15.40 1.99 20.31
N PHE A 124 15.14 1.23 21.37
CA PHE A 124 14.00 1.46 22.24
C PHE A 124 14.24 2.62 23.21
N THR A 125 13.86 3.83 22.79
CA THR A 125 13.95 5.04 23.60
C THR A 125 12.58 5.68 23.76
N ALA A 126 12.39 6.43 24.86
CA ALA A 126 11.16 7.21 25.08
C ALA A 126 10.91 8.20 23.93
N ALA A 127 11.96 8.79 23.36
CA ALA A 127 11.86 9.69 22.21
C ALA A 127 11.30 8.98 20.97
N ASN A 128 11.80 7.77 20.64
CA ASN A 128 11.29 6.98 19.51
C ASN A 128 9.86 6.50 19.76
N PHE A 129 9.53 6.12 20.99
CA PHE A 129 8.16 5.73 21.34
C PHE A 129 7.18 6.90 21.14
N VAL A 130 7.56 8.12 21.56
CA VAL A 130 6.76 9.33 21.34
C VAL A 130 6.63 9.63 19.84
N LYS A 131 7.71 9.50 19.04
CA LYS A 131 7.64 9.67 17.58
C LYS A 131 6.65 8.69 16.94
N LEU A 132 6.68 7.42 17.36
CA LEU A 132 5.76 6.38 16.88
C LEU A 132 4.30 6.70 17.21
N VAL A 133 4.00 7.00 18.48
CA VAL A 133 2.63 7.33 18.92
C VAL A 133 2.13 8.60 18.21
N ARG A 134 2.98 9.62 18.06
CA ARG A 134 2.67 10.85 17.30
C ARG A 134 2.26 10.51 15.86
N LEU A 135 3.06 9.70 15.16
CA LEU A 135 2.77 9.27 13.79
C LEU A 135 1.41 8.58 13.74
N TRP A 136 1.21 7.55 14.58
CA TRP A 136 -0.03 6.78 14.62
C TRP A 136 -1.25 7.64 14.88
N THR A 137 -1.22 8.51 15.89
CA THR A 137 -2.35 9.36 16.22
C THR A 137 -2.68 10.35 15.10
N ILE A 138 -1.67 10.98 14.49
CA ILE A 138 -1.89 11.93 13.39
C ILE A 138 -2.49 11.22 12.18
N VAL A 139 -1.87 10.11 11.74
CA VAL A 139 -2.30 9.40 10.53
C VAL A 139 -3.68 8.78 10.73
N PHE A 140 -3.96 8.18 11.88
CA PHE A 140 -5.29 7.62 12.19
C PHE A 140 -6.38 8.70 12.17
N ALA A 141 -6.16 9.83 12.86
CA ALA A 141 -7.11 10.93 12.89
C ALA A 141 -7.31 11.56 11.50
N ALA A 142 -6.24 11.69 10.71
CA ALA A 142 -6.29 12.19 9.35
C ALA A 142 -7.07 11.25 8.41
N ASN A 143 -6.84 9.93 8.49
CA ASN A 143 -7.57 8.94 7.70
C ASN A 143 -9.08 8.98 8.03
N LEU A 144 -9.44 9.03 9.32
CA LEU A 144 -10.83 9.18 9.75
C LEU A 144 -11.46 10.48 9.24
N THR A 145 -10.69 11.57 9.23
CA THR A 145 -11.15 12.85 8.70
C THR A 145 -11.41 12.77 7.19
N GLY A 146 -10.51 12.12 6.45
CA GLY A 146 -10.66 11.90 5.01
C GLY A 146 -11.87 11.03 4.67
N THR A 147 -12.07 9.91 5.39
CA THR A 147 -13.22 9.03 5.17
C THR A 147 -14.54 9.71 5.57
N ALA A 148 -14.56 10.49 6.64
CA ALA A 148 -15.73 11.28 7.02
C ALA A 148 -16.06 12.34 5.95
N ALA A 149 -15.06 13.04 5.41
CA ALA A 149 -15.24 13.99 4.33
C ALA A 149 -15.78 13.31 3.06
N ALA A 150 -15.25 12.14 2.68
CA ALA A 150 -15.78 11.33 1.58
C ALA A 150 -17.24 10.92 1.83
N ALA A 151 -17.58 10.47 3.03
CA ALA A 151 -18.95 10.11 3.38
C ALA A 151 -19.92 11.30 3.24
N VAL A 152 -19.53 12.48 3.73
CA VAL A 152 -20.31 13.73 3.56
C VAL A 152 -20.48 14.07 2.08
N PHE A 153 -19.39 14.00 1.30
CA PHE A 153 -19.40 14.28 -0.13
C PHE A 153 -20.23 13.28 -0.94
N CYS A 154 -20.32 12.03 -0.51
CA CYS A 154 -21.17 11.01 -1.12
C CYS A 154 -22.65 11.10 -0.70
N THR A 155 -22.96 11.88 0.34
CA THR A 155 -24.31 11.93 0.94
C THR A 155 -25.06 13.22 0.65
N LEU A 156 -24.42 14.40 0.78
CA LEU A 156 -25.11 15.70 0.64
C LEU A 156 -25.26 16.15 -0.82
N PRO A 157 -24.19 16.20 -1.63
CA PRO A 157 -24.28 16.50 -3.05
C PRO A 157 -24.90 15.32 -3.83
N PRO A 158 -25.60 15.58 -4.95
CA PRO A 158 -26.14 14.53 -5.82
C PRO A 158 -25.05 13.92 -6.72
N VAL A 159 -23.93 13.49 -6.13
CA VAL A 159 -22.79 12.89 -6.86
C VAL A 159 -22.96 11.40 -7.09
N LEU A 160 -23.71 10.71 -6.22
CA LEU A 160 -24.03 9.28 -6.36
C LEU A 160 -25.51 9.10 -6.72
N ALA A 161 -25.78 8.11 -7.57
CA ALA A 161 -27.13 7.60 -7.74
C ALA A 161 -27.67 7.06 -6.40
N PRO A 162 -28.96 7.28 -6.06
CA PRO A 162 -29.55 6.79 -4.80
C PRO A 162 -29.33 5.29 -4.59
N GLU A 163 -29.45 4.50 -5.65
CA GLU A 163 -29.28 3.04 -5.63
C GLU A 163 -27.85 2.66 -5.24
N LEU A 164 -26.86 3.39 -5.75
CA LEU A 164 -25.45 3.13 -5.45
C LEU A 164 -25.13 3.46 -3.99
N ARG A 165 -25.68 4.56 -3.47
CA ARG A 165 -25.57 4.94 -2.06
C ARG A 165 -26.18 3.86 -1.15
N ASP A 166 -27.35 3.34 -1.50
CA ASP A 166 -28.01 2.31 -0.69
C ASP A 166 -27.20 1.01 -0.68
N ILE A 167 -26.60 0.62 -1.81
CA ILE A 167 -25.68 -0.53 -1.89
C ILE A 167 -24.43 -0.30 -1.02
N MET A 168 -23.85 0.91 -1.02
CA MET A 168 -22.71 1.25 -0.16
C MET A 168 -23.07 1.12 1.34
N ILE A 169 -24.26 1.55 1.73
CA ILE A 169 -24.76 1.42 3.10
C ILE A 169 -24.94 -0.07 3.45
N ASP A 170 -25.51 -0.87 2.56
CA ASP A 170 -25.71 -2.30 2.77
C ASP A 170 -24.40 -3.06 2.95
N ILE A 171 -23.38 -2.79 2.12
CA ILE A 171 -22.04 -3.36 2.29
C ILE A 171 -21.47 -2.96 3.66
N SER A 172 -21.60 -1.68 4.03
CA SER A 172 -21.04 -1.16 5.28
C SER A 172 -21.71 -1.74 6.52
N ARG A 173 -23.03 -2.00 6.47
CA ARG A 173 -23.80 -2.60 7.58
C ARG A 173 -23.33 -4.00 7.93
N GLN A 174 -22.92 -4.81 6.95
CA GLN A 174 -22.44 -6.17 7.17
C GLN A 174 -21.21 -6.22 8.11
N ILE A 175 -20.38 -5.17 8.11
CA ILE A 175 -19.21 -5.08 8.99
C ILE A 175 -19.65 -4.91 10.45
N LEU A 176 -20.77 -4.21 10.70
CA LEU A 176 -21.30 -3.95 12.05
C LEU A 176 -21.90 -5.20 12.72
N GLU A 177 -22.16 -6.26 11.96
CA GLU A 177 -22.72 -7.52 12.46
C GLU A 177 -21.63 -8.43 13.08
N THR A 178 -20.35 -8.11 12.87
CA THR A 178 -19.23 -8.93 13.35
C THR A 178 -18.95 -8.64 14.83
N SER A 179 -18.78 -9.70 15.64
CA SER A 179 -18.44 -9.52 17.07
C SER A 179 -17.07 -8.85 17.25
N TRP A 180 -16.83 -8.29 18.43
CA TRP A 180 -15.55 -7.65 18.74
C TRP A 180 -14.38 -8.65 18.70
N ILE A 181 -14.60 -9.90 19.14
CA ILE A 181 -13.59 -10.97 19.13
C ILE A 181 -13.27 -11.39 17.70
N ASP A 182 -14.30 -11.59 16.89
CA ASP A 182 -14.11 -11.97 15.48
C ASP A 182 -13.41 -10.86 14.70
N SER A 183 -13.77 -9.60 14.97
CA SER A 183 -13.11 -8.43 14.39
C SER A 183 -11.64 -8.36 14.79
N PHE A 184 -11.31 -8.66 16.05
CA PHE A 184 -9.93 -8.69 16.53
C PHE A 184 -9.07 -9.71 15.77
N PHE A 185 -9.53 -10.95 15.63
CA PHE A 185 -8.78 -11.97 14.88
C PHE A 185 -8.71 -11.68 13.38
N ARG A 186 -9.77 -11.14 12.79
CA ARG A 186 -9.76 -10.68 11.38
C ARG A 186 -8.74 -9.55 11.17
N ALA A 187 -8.64 -8.63 12.13
CA ALA A 187 -7.67 -7.54 12.07
C ALA A 187 -6.22 -8.04 12.15
N ILE A 188 -5.93 -9.10 12.91
CA ILE A 188 -4.60 -9.72 12.93
C ILE A 188 -4.24 -10.26 11.54
N SER A 189 -5.14 -11.03 10.91
CA SER A 189 -4.91 -11.59 9.57
C SER A 189 -4.75 -10.49 8.53
N ALA A 190 -5.58 -9.45 8.58
CA ALA A 190 -5.45 -8.29 7.70
C ALA A 190 -4.11 -7.57 7.92
N GLY A 191 -3.71 -7.34 9.17
CA GLY A 191 -2.45 -6.70 9.53
C GLY A 191 -1.24 -7.48 9.03
N PHE A 192 -1.29 -8.82 9.09
CA PHE A 192 -0.24 -9.68 8.51
C PHE A 192 -0.11 -9.48 6.99
N LEU A 193 -1.22 -9.41 6.25
CA LEU A 193 -1.20 -9.19 4.80
C LEU A 193 -0.63 -7.82 4.43
N ILE A 194 -0.99 -6.77 5.17
CA ILE A 194 -0.44 -5.43 4.94
C ILE A 194 1.05 -5.39 5.29
N ALA A 195 1.46 -6.01 6.40
CA ALA A 195 2.87 -6.11 6.75
C ALA A 195 3.65 -6.84 5.65
N ALA A 196 3.16 -7.99 5.17
CA ALA A 196 3.80 -8.75 4.09
C ALA A 196 4.01 -7.91 2.83
N MET A 197 3.05 -7.06 2.46
CA MET A 197 3.21 -6.13 1.33
C MET A 197 4.43 -5.21 1.47
N VAL A 198 4.67 -4.66 2.66
CA VAL A 198 5.83 -3.78 2.92
C VAL A 198 7.15 -4.49 2.63
N TRP A 199 7.24 -5.80 2.90
CA TRP A 199 8.42 -6.60 2.59
C TRP A 199 8.56 -6.94 1.11
N LEU A 200 7.44 -7.00 0.37
CA LEU A 200 7.42 -7.30 -1.06
C LEU A 200 7.84 -6.12 -1.93
N ILE A 201 7.56 -4.88 -1.51
CA ILE A 201 7.87 -3.67 -2.30
C ILE A 201 9.37 -3.56 -2.64
N PRO A 202 10.31 -3.67 -1.67
CA PRO A 202 11.74 -3.64 -1.99
C PRO A 202 12.19 -4.76 -2.92
N SER A 203 11.56 -5.94 -2.83
CA SER A 203 11.85 -7.07 -3.70
C SER A 203 11.32 -6.89 -5.13
N ALA A 204 10.18 -6.21 -5.28
CA ALA A 204 9.56 -5.94 -6.58
C ALA A 204 10.25 -4.80 -7.34
N GLU A 205 10.79 -3.78 -6.65
CA GLU A 205 11.59 -2.73 -7.28
C GLU A 205 12.99 -3.23 -7.72
N ALA A 206 13.43 -4.39 -7.20
CA ALA A 206 14.69 -5.03 -7.54
C ALA A 206 14.56 -6.09 -8.67
N ALA A 207 13.35 -6.34 -9.18
CA ALA A 207 13.05 -7.26 -10.27
C ALA A 207 12.76 -6.49 -11.57
#